data_AF-A0A7W2NRE9-F1
#
_entry.id   AF-A0A7W2NRE9-F1
#
_cell.length_a   1.000
_cell.length_b   1.000
_cell.length_c   1.000
_cell.angle_alpha   90.00
_cell.angle_beta   90.00
_cell.angle_gamma   90.00
#
_symmetry.space_group_name_H-M   'P 1'
#
loop_
_entity.id
_entity.type
_entity.pdbx_description
1 polymer ?
#
loop_
_entity_poly.entity_id
_entity_poly.type
_entity_poly.pdbx_seq_one_letter_code
_entity_poly.pdbx_strand_id
1 'polypeptide(L)' 'MEEVAEGLGRGFFRLIKWIIIDAFIEFFIHGYGYVTLKIITIGKYPKPNQNNDGLCIVAGIVSIAVTIGIIMLFNSK' A
#
# COMPACT_ATOMS: atom_id res chain seq x y z
N MET A 1 14.12 -13.75 34.27
CA MET A 1 14.62 -12.54 33.55
C MET A 1 14.64 -12.77 32.05
N GLU A 2 15.05 -13.94 31.54
CA GLU A 2 15.01 -14.29 30.11
C GLU A 2 13.58 -14.38 29.54
N GLU A 3 12.63 -15.02 30.22
CA GLU A 3 11.24 -15.14 29.74
C GLU A 3 10.52 -13.79 29.56
N VAL A 4 10.84 -12.80 30.42
CA VAL A 4 10.28 -11.45 30.34
C VAL A 4 10.88 -10.70 29.15
N ALA A 5 12.16 -10.90 28.86
CA ALA A 5 12.84 -10.32 27.71
C ALA A 5 12.33 -10.90 26.39
N GLU A 6 12.03 -12.20 26.33
CA GLU A 6 11.41 -12.83 25.16
C GLU A 6 9.96 -12.37 24.92
N GLY A 7 9.20 -12.18 26.00
CA GLY A 7 7.84 -11.64 25.94
C GLY A 7 7.80 -10.20 25.44
N LEU A 8 8.69 -9.34 25.98
CA LEU A 8 8.84 -7.95 25.53
C LEU A 8 9.38 -7.85 24.11
N GLY A 9 10.35 -8.69 23.74
CA GLY A 9 10.88 -8.75 22.37
C GLY A 9 9.79 -9.08 21.36
N ARG A 10 8.96 -10.11 21.60
CA ARG A 10 7.83 -10.45 20.73
C ARG A 10 6.81 -9.32 20.62
N GLY A 11 6.50 -8.63 21.71
CA GLY A 11 5.61 -7.47 21.71
C GLY A 11 6.16 -6.30 20.88
N PHE A 12 7.44 -5.98 21.06
CA PHE A 12 8.12 -4.92 20.34
C PHE A 12 8.21 -5.18 18.83
N PHE A 13 8.59 -6.40 18.43
CA PHE A 13 8.60 -6.81 17.02
C PHE A 13 7.20 -6.73 16.39
N ARG A 14 6.14 -7.04 17.14
CA ARG A 14 4.76 -6.93 16.64
C ARG A 14 4.35 -5.48 16.40
N LEU A 15 4.74 -4.56 17.28
CA LEU A 15 4.50 -3.12 17.10
C LEU A 15 5.26 -2.58 15.88
N ILE A 16 6.54 -2.91 15.76
CA ILE A 16 7.34 -2.51 14.59
C ILE A 16 6.71 -3.06 13.31
N LYS A 17 6.34 -4.34 13.28
CA LYS A 17 5.68 -4.95 12.12
C LYS A 17 4.38 -4.23 11.76
N TRP A 18 3.59 -3.84 12.76
CA TRP A 18 2.35 -3.11 12.53
C TRP A 18 2.61 -1.73 11.90
N ILE A 19 3.56 -0.97 12.44
CA ILE A 19 3.97 0.34 11.88
C ILE A 19 4.49 0.19 10.45
N ILE A 20 5.32 -0.82 10.18
CA ILE A 20 5.85 -1.08 8.84
C ILE A 20 4.73 -1.38 7.84
N ILE A 21 3.75 -2.20 8.23
CA ILE A 21 2.62 -2.55 7.35
C ILE A 21 1.77 -1.31 7.08
N ASP A 22 1.48 -0.52 8.10
CA ASP A 22 0.66 0.68 7.96
C ASP A 22 1.35 1.71 7.04
N ALA A 23 2.63 1.98 7.29
CA ALA A 23 3.45 2.82 6.43
C ALA A 23 3.56 2.27 5.00
N PHE A 24 3.65 0.95 4.84
CA PHE A 24 3.68 0.34 3.52
C PHE A 24 2.36 0.56 2.76
N ILE A 25 1.22 0.36 3.41
CA ILE A 25 -0.09 0.58 2.80
C ILE A 25 -0.26 2.05 2.40
N GLU A 26 0.10 2.98 3.29
CA GLU A 26 -0.07 4.41 3.04
C GLU A 26 0.90 4.93 1.96
N PHE A 27 2.19 4.65 2.07
CA PHE A 27 3.16 5.18 1.10
C PHE A 27 3.09 4.46 -0.25
N PHE A 28 3.04 3.13 -0.25
CA PHE A 28 3.10 2.37 -1.50
C PHE A 28 1.73 2.21 -2.12
N ILE A 29 0.74 1.72 -1.40
CA ILE A 29 -0.56 1.39 -2.01
C ILE A 29 -1.36 2.66 -2.30
N HIS A 30 -1.55 3.52 -1.29
CA HIS A 30 -2.27 4.77 -1.49
C HIS A 30 -1.52 5.73 -2.40
N GLY A 31 -0.21 5.92 -2.19
CA GLY A 31 0.63 6.75 -3.08
C GLY A 31 0.59 6.30 -4.55
N TYR A 32 0.72 5.00 -4.82
CA TYR A 32 0.65 4.46 -6.18
C TYR A 32 -0.75 4.61 -6.78
N GLY A 33 -1.80 4.35 -6.01
CA GLY A 33 -3.17 4.55 -6.45
C GLY A 33 -3.53 6.02 -6.70
N TYR A 34 -3.05 6.92 -5.87
CA TYR A 34 -3.19 8.37 -6.03
C TYR A 34 -2.59 8.83 -7.37
N VAL A 35 -1.35 8.41 -7.66
CA VAL A 35 -0.66 8.73 -8.91
C VAL A 35 -1.40 8.11 -10.10
N THR A 36 -1.81 6.85 -9.98
CA THR A 36 -2.55 6.15 -11.04
C THR A 36 -3.86 6.85 -11.37
N LEU A 37 -4.66 7.19 -10.35
CA LEU A 37 -5.91 7.95 -10.54
C LEU A 37 -5.66 9.31 -11.16
N LYS A 38 -4.59 9.99 -10.75
CA LYS A 38 -4.21 11.28 -11.32
C LYS A 38 -3.83 11.18 -12.78
N ILE A 39 -3.15 10.12 -13.20
CA ILE A 39 -2.80 9.89 -14.60
C ILE A 39 -4.06 9.56 -15.41
N ILE A 40 -4.86 8.58 -14.97
CA ILE A 40 -6.05 8.10 -15.70
C ILE A 40 -7.09 9.21 -15.86
N THR A 41 -7.26 10.06 -14.85
CA THR A 41 -8.26 11.13 -14.85
C THR A 41 -7.71 12.46 -15.38
N ILE A 42 -6.48 12.48 -15.92
CA ILE A 42 -5.82 13.68 -16.46
C ILE A 42 -5.81 14.81 -15.42
N GLY A 43 -5.36 14.48 -14.20
CA GLY A 43 -5.20 15.43 -13.10
C GLY A 43 -6.49 15.75 -12.34
N LYS A 44 -7.66 15.24 -12.73
CA LYS A 44 -8.94 15.60 -12.09
C LYS A 44 -9.18 14.96 -10.72
N TYR A 45 -8.64 13.75 -10.51
CA TYR A 45 -8.76 13.01 -9.26
C TYR A 45 -7.39 12.52 -8.78
N PRO A 46 -7.21 12.26 -7.47
CA PRO A 46 -8.16 12.54 -6.39
C PRO A 46 -8.19 14.02 -6.00
N LYS A 47 -9.38 14.52 -5.62
CA LYS A 47 -9.58 15.94 -5.29
C LYS A 47 -9.00 16.27 -3.91
N PRO A 48 -8.31 17.41 -3.75
CA PRO A 48 -7.88 17.87 -2.43
C PRO A 48 -9.13 18.19 -1.59
N ASN A 49 -9.05 17.94 -0.28
CA ASN A 49 -10.12 18.21 0.69
C ASN A 49 -11.38 17.32 0.57
N GLN A 50 -11.26 16.12 -0.01
CA GLN A 50 -12.27 15.08 0.03
C GLN A 50 -11.67 13.79 0.54
N ASN A 51 -12.44 13.02 1.32
CA ASN A 51 -12.03 11.70 1.78
C ASN A 51 -12.03 10.72 0.59
N ASN A 52 -10.88 10.63 -0.07
CA ASN A 52 -10.63 9.77 -1.23
C ASN A 52 -9.67 8.62 -0.87
N ASP A 53 -9.36 8.41 0.40
CA ASP A 53 -8.31 7.49 0.82
C ASP A 53 -8.64 6.04 0.45
N GLY A 54 -9.89 5.64 0.66
CA GLY A 54 -10.37 4.32 0.23
C GLY A 54 -10.28 4.14 -1.29
N LEU A 55 -10.59 5.17 -2.07
CA LEU A 55 -10.49 5.13 -3.53
C LEU A 55 -9.05 5.02 -4.00
N CYS A 56 -8.13 5.77 -3.39
CA CYS A 56 -6.70 5.69 -3.68
C CYS A 56 -6.16 4.29 -3.34
N ILE A 57 -6.50 3.73 -2.19
CA ILE A 57 -6.05 2.38 -1.80
C ILE A 57 -6.57 1.33 -2.79
N VAL A 58 -7.88 1.35 -3.09
CA VAL A 58 -8.48 0.40 -4.04
C VAL A 58 -7.85 0.54 -5.43
N ALA A 59 -7.70 1.78 -5.91
CA ALA A 59 -7.06 2.03 -7.20
C ALA A 59 -5.61 1.54 -7.23
N GLY A 60 -4.87 1.70 -6.13
CA GLY A 60 -3.51 1.20 -5.98
C GLY A 60 -3.43 -0.32 -6.04
N ILE A 61 -4.33 -1.04 -5.35
CA ILE A 61 -4.39 -2.50 -5.40
C ILE A 61 -4.71 -2.97 -6.82
N VAL A 62 -5.72 -2.36 -7.47
CA VAL A 62 -6.13 -2.71 -8.83
C VAL A 62 -4.99 -2.48 -9.82
N SER A 63 -4.30 -1.34 -9.73
CA SER A 63 -3.22 -1.01 -10.66
C SER A 63 -1.98 -1.89 -10.45
N ILE A 64 -1.69 -2.30 -9.21
CA ILE A 64 -0.65 -3.30 -8.92
C ILE A 64 -1.02 -4.63 -9.56
N ALA A 65 -2.25 -5.11 -9.36
CA ALA A 65 -2.73 -6.37 -9.93
C ALA A 65 -2.66 -6.38 -11.47
N VAL A 66 -3.07 -5.27 -12.11
CA VAL A 66 -2.95 -5.09 -13.56
C VAL A 66 -1.48 -5.12 -14.00
N THR A 67 -0.60 -4.41 -13.29
CA THR A 67 0.84 -4.38 -13.62
C THR A 67 1.45 -5.78 -13.52
N ILE A 68 1.14 -6.54 -12.46
CA ILE A 68 1.58 -7.93 -12.30
C ILE A 68 1.04 -8.80 -13.44
N GLY A 69 -0.25 -8.67 -13.77
CA GLY A 69 -0.87 -9.42 -14.86
C GLY A 69 -0.21 -9.15 -16.21
N ILE A 70 0.13 -7.88 -16.49
CA ILE A 70 0.86 -7.48 -17.69
C ILE A 70 2.26 -8.10 -17.70
N ILE A 71 3.01 -8.03 -16.59
CA ILE A 71 4.34 -8.63 -16.49
C ILE A 71 4.27 -10.15 -16.71
N MET A 72 3.29 -10.84 -16.12
CA MET A 72 3.09 -12.28 -16.31
C MET A 72 2.78 -12.61 -17.78
N LEU A 73 1.94 -11.81 -18.45
CA LEU A 73 1.64 -11.98 -19.87
C LEU A 73 2.90 -11.84 -20.73
N PHE A 74 3.76 -10.86 -20.43
CA PHE A 74 5.02 -10.66 -21.17
C PHE A 74 6.07 -11.74 -20.88
N ASN A 75 6.17 -12.22 -19.64
CA ASN A 75 7.07 -13.31 -19.25
C ASN A 75 6.57 -14.70 -19.65
N SER A 76 5.33 -14.83 -20.10
CA SER A 76 4.76 -16.10 -20.57
C SER A 76 5.06 -16.38 -22.06
N LYS A 77 5.82 -15.52 -22.73
CA LYS A 77 6.36 -15.75 -24.07
C LYS A 77 7.83 -16.12 -23.97
#